data_AF-A0A1I7X0D0-F1
#
_entry.id   AF-A0A1I7X0D0-F1
#
_cell.length_a   1.000
_cell.length_b   1.000
_cell.length_c   1.000
_cell.angle_alpha   90.00
_cell.angle_beta   90.00
_cell.angle_gamma   90.00
#
_symmetry.space_group_name_H-M   'P 1'
#
loop_
_entity.id
_entity.type
_entity.pdbx_description
1 polymer ?
#
loop_
_entity_poly.entity_id
_entity_poly.type
_entity_poly.pdbx_seq_one_letter_code
_entity_poly.pdbx_strand_id
1 'polypeptide(L)'
;MPKYVKCAIILRGRKQPGEPCQYSRQCAEAEPGAFCLNLKCACIYGMILSGNGCTFASTECTKRGFIYLEELGECKEVIPPGGRGCSHHLQCSKAYPDAFCHHQICRCPLHTPVAIDGTCGKDCSNGETYSGVTGECLPSML
;
A
#
# COMPACT_ATOMS: atom_id res chain seq x y z
N MET A 1 -21.42 39.73 19.14
CA MET A 1 -20.07 39.22 18.78
C MET A 1 -20.13 37.70 18.77
N PRO A 2 -20.38 37.06 17.62
CA PRO A 2 -20.62 35.62 17.59
C PRO A 2 -19.29 34.89 17.74
N LYS A 3 -19.20 34.10 18.81
CA LYS A 3 -18.15 33.09 19.01
C LYS A 3 -18.27 32.11 17.86
N TYR A 4 -17.25 32.03 17.01
CA TYR A 4 -17.10 30.96 16.04
C TYR A 4 -17.17 29.64 16.80
N VAL A 5 -18.32 28.97 16.69
CA VAL A 5 -18.44 27.55 16.97
C VAL A 5 -17.52 26.87 15.97
N LYS A 6 -16.23 26.70 16.32
CA LYS A 6 -15.38 25.71 15.68
C LYS A 6 -16.13 24.40 15.90
N CYS A 7 -16.80 23.92 14.86
CA CYS A 7 -17.24 22.54 14.81
C CYS A 7 -16.01 21.69 15.12
N ALA A 8 -15.91 21.24 16.37
CA ALA A 8 -15.09 20.11 16.79
C ALA A 8 -15.74 18.81 16.28
N ILE A 9 -16.22 18.83 15.04
CA ILE A 9 -16.45 17.65 14.24
C ILE A 9 -15.09 17.40 13.61
N ILE A 10 -14.40 16.38 14.07
CA ILE A 10 -13.07 15.95 13.64
C ILE A 10 -12.97 16.08 12.11
N LEU A 11 -12.31 17.13 11.62
CA LEU A 11 -11.75 17.13 10.28
C LEU A 11 -10.75 15.99 10.29
N ARG A 12 -11.15 14.78 9.87
CA ARG A 12 -10.24 13.65 9.63
C ARG A 12 -9.41 13.96 8.38
N GLY A 13 -8.68 15.08 8.43
CA GLY A 13 -8.00 15.73 7.32
C GLY A 13 -6.80 14.94 6.85
N ARG A 14 -6.13 15.54 5.84
CA ARG A 14 -4.83 15.14 5.29
C ARG A 14 -3.92 14.48 6.34
N LYS A 15 -3.42 13.28 6.05
CA LYS A 15 -2.52 12.47 6.89
C LYS A 15 -1.21 12.19 6.18
N GLN A 16 -0.10 12.46 6.85
CA GLN A 16 1.25 12.25 6.31
C GLN A 16 1.61 10.75 6.29
N PRO A 17 2.53 10.32 5.41
CA PRO A 17 3.12 8.99 5.47
C PRO A 17 3.57 8.62 6.90
N GLY A 18 3.22 7.41 7.34
CA GLY A 18 3.45 6.91 8.71
C GLY A 18 2.35 7.26 9.73
N GLU A 19 1.51 8.26 9.46
CA GLU A 19 0.42 8.63 10.37
C GLU A 19 -0.77 7.66 10.33
N PRO A 20 -1.57 7.58 11.42
CA PRO A 20 -2.77 6.78 11.43
C PRO A 20 -3.84 7.31 10.46
N CYS A 21 -4.45 6.40 9.72
CA CYS A 21 -5.49 6.66 8.72
C CYS A 21 -6.66 5.69 8.84
N GLN A 22 -7.74 6.01 8.14
CA GLN A 22 -8.97 5.22 8.09
C GLN A 22 -9.37 4.87 6.65
N TYR A 23 -8.92 5.66 5.67
CA TYR A 23 -9.13 5.41 4.26
C TYR A 23 -8.06 6.13 3.44
N SER A 24 -7.75 5.59 2.26
CA SER A 24 -6.59 6.01 1.45
C SER A 24 -6.60 7.48 1.02
N ARG A 25 -7.78 8.10 0.87
CA ARG A 25 -7.89 9.51 0.47
C ARG A 25 -7.17 10.46 1.42
N GLN A 26 -7.13 10.15 2.72
CA GLN A 26 -6.45 10.99 3.71
C GLN A 26 -4.94 11.06 3.44
N CYS A 27 -4.36 9.96 3.00
CA CYS A 27 -2.95 9.83 2.68
C CYS A 27 -2.63 10.44 1.31
N ALA A 28 -3.48 10.18 0.31
CA ALA A 28 -3.30 10.68 -1.05
C ALA A 28 -3.36 12.21 -1.15
N GLU A 29 -4.11 12.88 -0.27
CA GLU A 29 -4.11 14.34 -0.13
C GLU A 29 -2.77 14.88 0.42
N ALA A 30 -2.00 14.04 1.11
CA ALA A 30 -0.72 14.44 1.67
C ALA A 30 0.49 14.15 0.80
N GLU A 31 0.47 12.99 0.17
CA GLU A 31 1.53 12.47 -0.66
C GLU A 31 0.90 11.78 -1.87
N PRO A 32 1.17 12.22 -3.11
CA PRO A 32 0.54 11.65 -4.29
C PRO A 32 0.79 10.16 -4.42
N GLY A 33 -0.30 9.39 -4.45
CA GLY A 33 -0.28 7.93 -4.54
C GLY A 33 -0.08 7.18 -3.22
N ALA A 34 0.08 7.89 -2.09
CA ALA A 34 0.03 7.25 -0.77
C ALA A 34 -1.37 6.72 -0.47
N PHE A 35 -1.43 5.62 0.28
CA PHE A 35 -2.68 4.92 0.58
C PHE A 35 -2.69 4.41 2.01
N CYS A 36 -3.87 4.04 2.50
CA CYS A 36 -4.03 3.56 3.86
C CYS A 36 -3.86 2.04 3.89
N LEU A 37 -2.88 1.56 4.64
CA LEU A 37 -2.56 0.14 4.79
C LEU A 37 -2.32 -0.16 6.27
N ASN A 38 -3.02 -1.14 6.83
CA ASN A 38 -2.91 -1.50 8.26
C ASN A 38 -3.06 -0.27 9.19
N LEU A 39 -4.07 0.56 8.91
CA LEU A 39 -4.40 1.81 9.61
C LEU A 39 -3.28 2.87 9.59
N LYS A 40 -2.29 2.76 8.71
CA LYS A 40 -1.20 3.74 8.56
C LYS A 40 -1.05 4.16 7.10
N CYS A 41 -0.70 5.43 6.89
CA CYS A 41 -0.42 5.92 5.55
C CYS A 41 0.89 5.31 5.04
N ALA A 42 0.79 4.46 4.02
CA ALA A 42 1.91 3.89 3.31
C ALA A 42 2.27 4.76 2.10
N CYS A 43 3.56 4.80 1.78
CA CYS A 43 4.04 5.37 0.53
C CYS A 43 3.52 4.56 -0.65
N ILE A 44 3.39 5.20 -1.82
CA ILE A 44 3.20 4.46 -3.07
C ILE A 44 4.31 3.41 -3.22
N TYR A 45 3.97 2.25 -3.80
CA TYR A 45 4.93 1.18 -4.02
C TYR A 45 6.20 1.66 -4.75
N GLY A 46 7.35 1.08 -4.41
CA GLY A 46 8.66 1.51 -4.92
C GLY A 46 9.24 2.75 -4.22
N MET A 47 8.50 3.33 -3.27
CA MET A 47 8.99 4.40 -2.40
C MET A 47 9.04 3.94 -0.94
N ILE A 48 9.94 4.55 -0.16
CA ILE A 48 10.14 4.27 1.26
C ILE A 48 9.80 5.49 2.11
N LEU A 49 9.34 5.24 3.34
CA LEU A 49 9.09 6.29 4.32
C LEU A 49 10.42 6.93 4.74
N SER A 50 10.51 8.25 4.67
CA SER A 50 11.65 9.03 5.13
C SER A 50 11.16 10.27 5.88
N GLY A 51 11.22 10.22 7.21
CA GLY A 51 10.59 11.22 8.07
C GLY A 51 9.07 11.21 7.87
N ASN A 52 8.51 12.35 7.47
CA ASN A 52 7.08 12.53 7.22
C ASN A 52 6.72 12.56 5.72
N GLY A 53 7.57 12.00 4.87
CA GLY A 53 7.40 11.98 3.42
C GLY A 53 7.88 10.68 2.80
N CYS A 54 7.77 10.57 1.49
CA CYS A 54 8.21 9.40 0.74
C CYS A 54 9.41 9.74 -0.14
N THR A 55 10.43 8.90 -0.12
CA THR A 55 11.61 8.99 -1.00
C THR A 55 11.69 7.74 -1.88
N PHE A 56 12.42 7.85 -3.00
CA PHE A 56 12.63 6.70 -3.88
C PHE A 56 13.46 5.63 -3.16
N ALA A 57 13.11 4.37 -3.38
CA ALA A 57 13.85 3.24 -2.80
C ALA A 57 15.27 3.10 -3.38
N SER A 58 15.54 3.68 -4.55
CA SER A 58 16.85 3.68 -5.22
C SER A 58 17.09 5.00 -5.94
N THR A 59 18.35 5.43 -6.00
CA THR A 59 18.81 6.60 -6.78
C THR A 59 18.79 6.32 -8.28
N GLU A 60 18.91 5.05 -8.69
CA GLU A 60 18.91 4.62 -10.09
C GLU A 60 17.50 4.62 -10.71
N CYS A 61 16.47 4.73 -9.87
CA CYS A 61 15.09 4.78 -10.34
C CYS A 61 14.26 5.85 -9.62
N THR A 62 14.15 7.02 -10.24
CA THR A 62 13.43 8.19 -9.71
C THR A 62 12.00 8.32 -10.25
N LYS A 63 11.37 7.18 -10.57
CA LYS A 63 9.98 7.11 -11.06
C LYS A 63 9.08 6.51 -9.98
N ARG A 64 8.01 7.23 -9.62
CA ARG A 64 7.03 6.78 -8.61
C ARG A 64 6.34 5.50 -9.07
N GLY A 65 6.20 4.51 -8.19
CA GLY A 65 5.63 3.21 -8.57
C GLY A 65 6.63 2.25 -9.21
N PHE A 66 7.91 2.60 -9.33
CA PHE A 66 8.92 1.77 -10.00
C PHE A 66 10.06 1.40 -9.05
N ILE A 67 10.74 0.30 -9.37
CA ILE A 67 11.94 -0.17 -8.68
C ILE A 67 13.05 -0.45 -9.69
N TYR A 68 14.28 -0.17 -9.29
CA TYR A 68 15.47 -0.56 -10.05
C TYR A 68 15.75 -2.05 -9.87
N LEU A 69 15.85 -2.78 -10.98
CA LEU A 69 16.29 -4.17 -10.99
C LEU A 69 17.78 -4.21 -11.35
N GLU A 70 18.65 -4.32 -10.36
CA GLU A 70 20.11 -4.30 -10.57
C GLU A 70 20.58 -5.34 -11.59
N GLU A 71 19.98 -6.53 -11.56
CA GLU A 71 20.29 -7.64 -12.47
C GLU A 71 19.98 -7.33 -13.94
N LEU A 72 19.01 -6.44 -14.20
CA LEU A 72 18.59 -6.06 -15.55
C LEU A 72 19.06 -4.65 -15.95
N GLY A 73 19.57 -3.87 -14.99
CA GLY A 73 19.99 -2.48 -15.21
C GLY A 73 18.84 -1.55 -15.61
N GLU A 74 17.60 -1.82 -15.18
CA GLU A 74 16.42 -1.06 -15.61
C GLU A 74 15.39 -0.80 -14.50
N CYS A 75 14.62 0.28 -14.68
CA CYS A 75 13.42 0.57 -13.89
C CYS A 75 12.23 -0.26 -14.36
N LYS A 76 11.67 -1.09 -13.48
CA LYS A 76 10.38 -1.77 -13.72
C LYS A 76 9.30 -1.29 -12.76
N GLU A 77 8.06 -1.36 -13.20
CA GLU A 77 6.91 -1.07 -12.36
C GLU A 77 6.81 -2.08 -11.21
N VAL A 78 6.54 -1.57 -10.01
CA VAL A 78 6.19 -2.38 -8.85
C VAL A 78 4.73 -2.80 -8.98
N ILE A 79 4.50 -4.11 -8.95
CA ILE A 79 3.19 -4.70 -9.21
C ILE A 79 2.66 -5.25 -7.88
N PRO A 80 1.50 -4.80 -7.41
CA PRO A 80 0.94 -5.29 -6.16
C PRO A 80 0.49 -6.76 -6.27
N PRO A 81 0.39 -7.48 -5.14
CA PRO A 81 -0.28 -8.77 -5.06
C PRO A 81 -1.59 -8.85 -5.85
N GLY A 82 -1.77 -9.94 -6.61
CA GLY A 82 -2.89 -10.14 -7.54
C GLY A 82 -2.73 -9.46 -8.90
N GLY A 83 -1.80 -8.51 -9.01
CA GLY A 83 -1.45 -7.84 -10.27
C GLY A 83 -0.78 -8.78 -11.27
N ARG A 84 -0.93 -8.45 -12.57
CA ARG A 84 -0.39 -9.21 -13.71
C ARG A 84 0.72 -8.44 -14.41
N GLY A 85 1.58 -9.14 -15.14
CA GLY A 85 2.66 -8.56 -15.94
C GLY A 85 4.00 -8.45 -15.22
N CYS A 86 4.15 -9.05 -14.03
CA CYS A 86 5.46 -9.14 -13.41
C CYS A 86 6.37 -10.02 -14.26
N SER A 87 7.64 -9.63 -14.37
CA SER A 87 8.69 -10.40 -15.04
C SER A 87 9.80 -10.81 -14.07
N HIS A 88 9.84 -10.18 -12.89
CA HIS A 88 10.85 -10.39 -11.88
C HIS A 88 10.22 -10.36 -10.47
N HIS A 89 10.72 -11.18 -9.54
CA HIS A 89 10.15 -11.28 -8.18
C HIS A 89 10.21 -9.94 -7.43
N LEU A 90 11.24 -9.13 -7.68
CA LEU A 90 11.42 -7.83 -7.04
C LEU A 90 10.29 -6.83 -7.35
N GLN A 91 9.60 -6.97 -8.49
CA GLN A 91 8.41 -6.17 -8.79
C GLN A 91 7.27 -6.45 -7.81
N CYS A 92 7.20 -7.65 -7.25
CA CYS A 92 6.18 -8.05 -6.29
C CYS A 92 6.64 -7.81 -4.85
N SER A 93 7.89 -8.20 -4.53
CA SER A 93 8.40 -8.12 -3.16
C SER A 93 8.59 -6.69 -2.65
N LYS A 94 8.64 -5.70 -3.56
CA LYS A 94 8.58 -4.28 -3.19
C LYS A 94 7.17 -3.78 -2.89
N ALA A 95 6.13 -4.47 -3.33
CA ALA A 95 4.76 -4.16 -2.93
C ALA A 95 4.39 -4.81 -1.59
N TYR A 96 4.80 -6.06 -1.39
CA TYR A 96 4.57 -6.80 -0.16
C TYR A 96 5.76 -7.72 0.13
N PRO A 97 6.32 -7.74 1.36
CA PRO A 97 7.45 -8.60 1.70
C PRO A 97 7.19 -10.07 1.34
N ASP A 98 8.19 -10.72 0.74
CA ASP A 98 8.13 -12.13 0.29
C ASP A 98 7.07 -12.45 -0.79
N ALA A 99 6.35 -11.46 -1.31
CA ALA A 99 5.54 -11.66 -2.52
C ALA A 99 6.45 -11.91 -3.72
N PHE A 100 6.03 -12.80 -4.60
CA PHE A 100 6.88 -13.31 -5.67
C PHE A 100 6.11 -13.39 -6.99
N CYS A 101 6.82 -13.17 -8.09
CA CYS A 101 6.25 -13.35 -9.41
C CYS A 101 6.13 -14.84 -9.76
N HIS A 102 4.95 -15.27 -10.19
CA HIS A 102 4.73 -16.63 -10.67
C HIS A 102 3.71 -16.63 -11.81
N HIS A 103 4.11 -17.14 -12.97
CA HIS A 103 3.32 -17.09 -14.21
C HIS A 103 2.81 -15.67 -14.53
N GLN A 104 3.69 -14.67 -14.46
CA GLN A 104 3.37 -13.26 -14.67
C GLN A 104 2.34 -12.66 -13.69
N ILE A 105 2.09 -13.30 -12.54
CA ILE A 105 1.19 -12.80 -11.50
C ILE A 105 1.95 -12.65 -10.19
N CYS A 106 1.80 -11.51 -9.51
CA CYS A 106 2.35 -11.34 -8.17
C CYS A 106 1.53 -12.15 -7.17
N ARG A 107 2.13 -13.20 -6.63
CA ARG A 107 1.54 -14.09 -5.65
C ARG A 107 1.98 -13.74 -4.24
N CYS A 108 1.10 -14.01 -3.30
CA CYS A 108 1.36 -13.82 -1.89
C CYS A 108 2.15 -14.98 -1.28
N PRO A 109 2.91 -14.73 -0.20
CA PRO A 109 3.58 -15.78 0.55
C PRO A 109 2.57 -16.65 1.32
N LEU A 110 3.01 -17.83 1.75
CA LEU A 110 2.13 -18.85 2.36
C LEU A 110 1.45 -18.41 3.67
N HIS A 111 2.04 -17.47 4.40
CA HIS A 111 1.49 -16.98 5.67
C HIS A 111 0.36 -15.96 5.48
N THR A 112 0.24 -15.36 4.30
CA THR A 112 -0.82 -14.42 3.91
C THR A 112 -1.26 -14.69 2.47
N PRO A 113 -1.86 -15.86 2.18
CA PRO A 113 -2.00 -16.36 0.81
C PRO A 113 -3.01 -15.60 -0.06
N VAL A 114 -3.80 -14.70 0.51
CA VAL A 114 -4.93 -14.04 -0.17
C VAL A 114 -4.49 -12.68 -0.71
N ALA A 115 -4.50 -12.52 -2.03
CA ALA A 115 -4.30 -11.20 -2.65
C ALA A 115 -5.60 -10.39 -2.61
N ILE A 116 -5.59 -9.26 -1.92
CA ILE A 116 -6.76 -8.38 -1.75
C ILE A 116 -6.31 -6.94 -1.53
N ASP A 117 -7.05 -5.96 -2.05
CA ASP A 117 -6.72 -4.52 -1.94
C ASP A 117 -5.28 -4.15 -2.35
N GLY A 118 -4.69 -4.92 -3.28
CA GLY A 118 -3.30 -4.73 -3.68
C GLY A 118 -2.27 -5.11 -2.60
N THR A 119 -2.67 -5.84 -1.57
CA THR A 119 -1.82 -6.39 -0.52
C THR A 119 -2.05 -7.90 -0.35
N CYS A 120 -1.32 -8.53 0.57
CA CYS A 120 -1.52 -9.91 0.98
C CYS A 120 -2.17 -9.97 2.36
N GLY A 121 -3.27 -10.71 2.44
CA GLY A 121 -4.05 -10.97 3.64
C GLY A 121 -4.11 -12.46 3.98
N LYS A 122 -4.66 -12.76 5.16
CA LYS A 122 -4.93 -14.13 5.59
C LYS A 122 -6.30 -14.60 5.10
N ASP A 123 -6.49 -15.90 5.03
CA ASP A 123 -7.83 -16.48 4.90
C ASP A 123 -8.66 -16.14 6.15
N CYS A 124 -9.85 -15.59 5.92
CA CYS A 124 -10.80 -15.23 6.97
C CYS A 124 -11.84 -16.34 7.15
N SER A 125 -12.55 -16.30 8.29
CA SER A 125 -13.63 -17.26 8.55
C SER A 125 -14.80 -17.02 7.58
N ASN A 126 -15.71 -18.00 7.47
CA ASN A 126 -16.92 -17.85 6.66
C ASN A 126 -17.70 -16.60 7.06
N GLY A 127 -18.00 -15.75 6.08
CA GLY A 127 -18.73 -14.49 6.28
C GLY A 127 -17.84 -13.31 6.68
N GLU A 128 -16.52 -13.44 6.61
CA GLU A 128 -15.57 -12.34 6.77
C GLU A 128 -14.73 -12.12 5.50
N THR A 129 -14.17 -10.93 5.35
CA THR A 129 -13.25 -10.55 4.27
C THR A 129 -12.09 -9.75 4.84
N TYR A 130 -10.88 -10.06 4.41
CA TYR A 130 -9.69 -9.34 4.84
C TYR A 130 -9.70 -7.92 4.25
N SER A 131 -9.52 -6.91 5.08
CA SER A 131 -9.36 -5.52 4.63
C SER A 131 -7.90 -5.11 4.67
N GLY A 132 -7.35 -4.69 3.53
CA GLY A 132 -5.99 -4.13 3.50
C GLY A 132 -5.87 -2.82 4.30
N VAL A 133 -6.98 -2.08 4.43
CA VAL A 133 -7.03 -0.81 5.16
C VAL A 133 -6.87 -1.04 6.67
N THR A 134 -7.59 -2.01 7.25
CA THR A 134 -7.50 -2.29 8.71
C THR A 134 -6.41 -3.30 9.05
N GLY A 135 -6.05 -4.17 8.11
CA GLY A 135 -5.16 -5.31 8.35
C GLY A 135 -5.84 -6.50 9.01
N GLU A 136 -7.18 -6.51 9.03
CA GLU A 136 -7.99 -7.47 9.79
C GLU A 136 -9.11 -8.09 8.93
N CYS A 137 -9.63 -9.22 9.40
CA CYS A 137 -10.85 -9.81 8.85
C CYS A 137 -12.05 -9.03 9.39
N LEU A 138 -12.88 -8.51 8.49
CA LEU A 138 -14.09 -7.78 8.82
C LEU A 138 -15.31 -8.57 8.32
N PRO A 139 -16.47 -8.50 8.99
CA PRO A 139 -17.68 -9.13 8.49
C PRO A 139 -17.97 -8.68 7.05
N SER A 140 -18.16 -9.64 6.16
CA SER A 140 -18.67 -9.41 4.82
C SER A 140 -20.08 -8.84 4.97
N MET A 141 -20.24 -7.56 4.64
CA MET A 141 -21.57 -6.94 4.58
C MET A 141 -22.34 -7.64 3.46
N LEU A 142 -23.20 -8.61 3.82
CA LEU A 142 -24.21 -9.20 2.95
C LEU A 142 -25.36 -8.22 2.72
#